data_AF-A0A5C3P087-F1
#
_entry.id   AF-A0A5C3P087-F1
#
_cell.length_a   1.000
_cell.length_b   1.000
_cell.length_c   1.000
_cell.angle_alpha   90.00
_cell.angle_beta   90.00
_cell.angle_gamma   90.00
#
_symmetry.space_group_name_H-M   'P 1'
#
loop_
_entity.id
_entity.type
_entity.pdbx_description
1 polymer ?
#
loop_
_entity_poly.entity_id
_entity_poly.type
_entity_poly.pdbx_seq_one_letter_code
_entity_poly.pdbx_strand_id
1 'polypeptide(L)'
;MSSQLLGQRETVCTRRNWSKFDKLWDQLEPAHMSGDETDGEEKRHPPRWSITRAGWMSKKMRKCFRKFDGHYKADWENPKRYGKKRRTGRNPPRHRVEPKHPKVEDGPAPTGLWRNCYSRRWLASLKPWDIERLQIVDADFDFSLPEDPPKHADDEDSDDESSSFDAELLDNDDDDDGAFMDDAAA
;
A
#
# COMPACT_ATOMS: atom_id res chain seq x y z
N MET A 1 -6.92 13.21 2.31
CA MET A 1 -6.29 12.27 3.27
C MET A 1 -5.90 11.00 2.52
N SER A 2 -4.74 10.40 2.79
CA SER A 2 -4.14 9.36 1.94
C SER A 2 -4.88 8.01 2.05
N SER A 3 -5.87 7.78 1.18
CA SER A 3 -6.52 6.47 0.95
C SER A 3 -5.52 5.35 0.63
N GLN A 4 -4.30 5.72 0.25
CA GLN A 4 -3.27 4.82 -0.23
C GLN A 4 -2.71 3.89 0.87
N LEU A 5 -2.58 4.32 2.13
CA LEU A 5 -1.87 3.51 3.14
C LEU A 5 -2.68 2.30 3.62
N LEU A 6 -3.98 2.49 3.83
CA LEU A 6 -4.87 1.39 4.23
C LEU A 6 -4.89 0.32 3.14
N GLY A 7 -5.16 0.72 1.89
CA GLY A 7 -5.20 -0.20 0.76
C GLY A 7 -3.87 -0.92 0.50
N GLN A 8 -2.71 -0.29 0.76
CA GLN A 8 -1.40 -0.96 0.68
C GLN A 8 -1.27 -2.10 1.69
N ARG A 9 -1.73 -1.91 2.93
CA ARG A 9 -1.67 -2.92 3.99
C ARG A 9 -2.67 -4.04 3.78
N GLU A 10 -3.86 -3.70 3.31
CA GLU A 10 -4.88 -4.67 2.90
C GLU A 10 -4.35 -5.55 1.75
N THR A 11 -3.75 -4.93 0.72
CA THR A 11 -3.12 -5.65 -0.41
C THR A 11 -2.07 -6.67 0.06
N VAL A 12 -1.28 -6.34 1.08
CA VAL A 12 -0.30 -7.28 1.65
C VAL A 12 -0.99 -8.51 2.23
N CYS A 13 -2.09 -8.31 2.96
CA CYS A 13 -2.85 -9.39 3.57
C CYS A 13 -3.51 -10.27 2.49
N THR A 14 -4.14 -9.67 1.49
CA THR A 14 -4.75 -10.39 0.37
C THR A 14 -3.73 -11.25 -0.38
N ARG A 15 -2.56 -10.68 -0.73
CA ARG A 15 -1.52 -11.42 -1.48
C ARG A 15 -0.94 -12.61 -0.71
N ARG A 16 -0.97 -12.55 0.62
CA ARG A 16 -0.43 -13.59 1.51
C ARG A 16 -1.51 -14.49 2.11
N ASN A 17 -2.77 -14.30 1.71
CA ASN A 17 -3.92 -15.00 2.27
C ASN A 17 -4.02 -14.89 3.80
N TRP A 18 -3.72 -13.71 4.36
CA TRP A 18 -3.83 -13.45 5.79
C TRP A 18 -5.23 -12.96 6.19
N SER A 19 -6.24 -13.78 5.91
CA SER A 19 -7.67 -13.45 6.11
C SER A 19 -8.06 -13.15 7.56
N LYS A 20 -7.23 -13.51 8.54
CA LYS A 20 -7.50 -13.17 9.95
C LYS A 20 -7.56 -11.65 10.21
N PHE A 21 -6.98 -10.84 9.33
CA PHE A 21 -7.02 -9.39 9.44
C PHE A 21 -8.24 -8.76 8.76
N ASP A 22 -9.08 -9.51 8.05
CA ASP A 22 -10.20 -8.96 7.28
C ASP A 22 -11.16 -8.17 8.18
N LYS A 23 -11.56 -8.77 9.31
CA LYS A 23 -12.39 -8.08 10.33
C LYS A 23 -11.74 -6.83 10.91
N LEU A 24 -10.40 -6.76 10.94
CA LEU A 24 -9.70 -5.57 11.40
C LEU A 24 -9.77 -4.47 10.33
N TRP A 25 -9.66 -4.83 9.05
CA TRP A 25 -9.75 -3.90 7.93
C TRP A 25 -11.15 -3.33 7.75
N ASP A 26 -12.19 -4.14 7.98
CA ASP A 26 -13.60 -3.70 7.93
C ASP A 26 -13.93 -2.56 8.90
N GLN A 27 -13.19 -2.45 10.01
CA GLN A 27 -13.38 -1.43 11.05
C GLN A 27 -12.48 -0.21 10.87
N LEU A 28 -11.59 -0.22 9.88
CA LEU A 28 -10.58 0.82 9.68
C LEU A 28 -10.87 1.64 8.44
N GLU A 29 -10.72 2.96 8.59
CA GLU A 29 -10.82 3.91 7.49
C GLU A 29 -9.45 4.53 7.21
N PRO A 30 -9.24 5.14 6.03
CA PRO A 30 -8.03 5.88 5.75
C PRO A 30 -7.71 6.96 6.80
N ALA A 31 -8.72 7.57 7.41
CA ALA A 31 -8.55 8.58 8.47
C ALA A 31 -7.94 8.00 9.76
N HIS A 32 -8.06 6.68 9.98
CA HIS A 32 -7.51 5.98 11.14
C HIS A 32 -6.02 5.64 10.98
N MET A 33 -5.44 5.90 9.80
CA MET A 33 -4.04 5.63 9.51
C MET A 33 -3.12 6.73 10.04
N SER A 34 -1.86 6.38 10.33
CA SER A 34 -0.84 7.37 10.69
C SER A 34 -0.59 8.34 9.53
N GLY A 35 -0.67 9.63 9.82
CA GLY A 35 -0.28 10.70 8.92
C GLY A 35 1.20 10.65 8.54
N ASP A 36 1.55 11.40 7.50
CA ASP A 36 2.92 11.64 7.06
C ASP A 36 3.16 13.14 6.97
N GLU A 37 4.21 13.61 7.63
CA GLU A 37 4.75 14.95 7.41
C GLU A 37 6.01 14.83 6.55
N THR A 38 6.15 15.69 5.54
CA THR A 38 7.35 15.70 4.70
C THR A 38 8.47 16.39 5.47
N ASP A 39 9.71 15.88 5.38
CA ASP A 39 10.87 16.46 6.06
C ASP A 39 11.06 17.94 5.67
N GLY A 40 10.76 18.85 6.61
CA GLY A 40 11.28 20.22 6.74
C GLY A 40 11.18 21.18 5.53
N GLU A 41 11.78 22.36 5.68
CA GLU A 41 11.90 23.38 4.63
C GLU A 41 12.88 22.95 3.51
N GLU A 42 13.84 22.07 3.82
CA GLU A 42 14.83 21.58 2.87
C GLU A 42 14.35 20.34 2.11
N LYS A 43 14.12 20.50 0.80
CA LYS A 43 13.77 19.40 -0.11
C LYS A 43 14.96 18.44 -0.29
N ARG A 44 14.94 17.32 0.43
CA ARG A 44 15.87 16.20 0.20
C ARG A 44 15.32 15.25 -0.87
N HIS A 45 16.20 14.76 -1.76
CA HIS A 45 15.88 13.76 -2.78
C HIS A 45 16.67 12.47 -2.50
N PRO A 46 16.00 11.31 -2.31
CA PRO A 46 14.55 11.12 -2.29
C PRO A 46 13.88 11.72 -1.04
N PRO A 47 12.61 12.15 -1.14
CA PRO A 47 11.87 12.71 -0.01
C PRO A 47 11.74 11.68 1.12
N ARG A 48 11.90 12.18 2.34
CA ARG A 48 11.67 11.44 3.57
C ARG A 48 10.39 11.94 4.21
N TRP A 49 9.60 11.00 4.70
CA TRP A 49 8.36 11.30 5.40
C TRP A 49 8.48 10.87 6.85
N SER A 50 8.31 11.81 7.76
CA SER A 50 8.23 11.51 9.18
C SER A 50 6.83 11.01 9.53
N ILE A 51 6.78 9.95 10.32
CA ILE A 51 5.53 9.34 10.74
C ILE A 51 4.91 10.15 11.88
N THR A 52 3.68 10.61 11.69
CA THR A 52 2.84 11.13 12.77
C THR A 52 2.03 10.00 13.39
N ARG A 53 2.15 9.81 14.70
CA ARG A 53 1.49 8.71 15.41
C ARG A 53 0.06 9.12 15.78
N ALA A 54 -0.90 8.23 15.52
CA ALA A 54 -2.24 8.36 16.09
C ALA A 54 -2.18 8.06 17.60
N GLY A 55 -2.64 9.01 18.43
CA GLY A 55 -2.60 8.90 19.90
C GLY A 55 -3.37 7.71 20.46
N TRP A 56 -4.49 7.36 19.81
CA TRP A 56 -5.34 6.24 20.20
C TRP A 56 -4.70 4.87 19.94
N MET A 57 -3.77 4.75 19.00
CA MET A 57 -3.31 3.45 18.51
C MET A 57 -2.26 2.79 19.43
N SER A 58 -2.52 1.54 19.82
CA SER A 58 -1.62 0.79 20.70
C SER A 58 -0.25 0.55 20.05
N LYS A 59 0.77 0.35 20.90
CA LYS A 59 2.13 0.03 20.43
C LYS A 59 2.17 -1.29 19.64
N LYS A 60 1.34 -2.27 20.02
CA LYS A 60 1.27 -3.58 19.35
C LYS A 60 0.71 -3.44 17.93
N MET A 61 -0.42 -2.74 17.80
CA MET A 61 -1.05 -2.47 16.51
C MET A 61 -0.11 -1.69 15.57
N ARG A 62 0.53 -0.63 16.09
CA ARG A 62 1.53 0.14 15.31
C ARG A 62 2.67 -0.74 14.80
N LYS A 63 3.23 -1.61 15.66
CA LYS A 63 4.29 -2.54 15.25
C LYS A 63 3.80 -3.49 14.16
N CYS A 64 2.59 -4.03 14.29
CA CYS A 64 1.98 -4.89 13.27
C CYS A 64 1.87 -4.15 11.92
N PHE A 65 1.34 -2.92 11.92
CA PHE A 65 1.22 -2.09 10.73
C PHE A 65 2.56 -1.77 10.06
N ARG A 66 3.62 -1.56 10.85
CA ARG A 66 4.97 -1.37 10.29
C ARG A 66 5.51 -2.61 9.62
N LYS A 67 5.15 -3.81 10.09
CA LYS A 67 5.49 -5.04 9.39
C LYS A 67 4.77 -5.12 8.04
N PHE A 68 3.48 -4.76 7.98
CA PHE A 68 2.76 -4.67 6.70
C PHE A 68 3.43 -3.69 5.73
N ASP A 69 3.84 -2.51 6.21
CA ASP A 69 4.58 -1.53 5.40
C ASP A 69 5.89 -2.14 4.85
N GLY A 70 6.61 -2.91 5.67
CA GLY A 70 7.82 -3.63 5.27
C GLY A 70 7.56 -4.71 4.21
N HIS A 71 6.51 -5.51 4.38
CA HIS A 71 6.10 -6.51 3.40
C HIS A 71 5.67 -5.87 2.08
N TYR A 72 4.91 -4.77 2.12
CA TYR A 72 4.51 -4.03 0.93
C TYR A 72 5.72 -3.51 0.15
N LYS A 73 6.72 -2.96 0.87
CA LYS A 73 7.98 -2.50 0.27
C LYS A 73 8.74 -3.66 -0.38
N ALA A 74 8.87 -4.79 0.32
CA ALA A 74 9.54 -5.98 -0.22
C ALA A 74 8.83 -6.53 -1.47
N ASP A 75 7.50 -6.50 -1.50
CA ASP A 75 6.70 -6.91 -2.66
C ASP A 75 6.88 -5.96 -3.84
N TRP A 76 7.00 -4.65 -3.58
CA TRP A 76 7.26 -3.66 -4.61
C TRP A 76 8.67 -3.81 -5.20
N GLU A 77 9.67 -4.10 -4.37
CA GLU A 77 11.05 -4.35 -4.80
C GLU A 77 11.16 -5.66 -5.60
N ASN A 78 10.41 -6.70 -5.20
CA ASN A 78 10.44 -8.04 -5.78
C ASN A 78 9.05 -8.50 -6.28
N PRO A 79 8.50 -7.89 -7.34
CA PRO A 79 7.13 -8.13 -7.79
C PRO A 79 6.90 -9.54 -8.34
N LYS A 80 7.96 -10.21 -8.80
CA LYS A 80 7.91 -11.61 -9.30
C LYS A 80 7.34 -12.59 -8.29
N ARG A 81 7.38 -12.27 -6.99
CA ARG A 81 6.91 -13.16 -5.92
C ARG A 81 5.41 -13.50 -6.01
N TYR A 82 4.59 -12.63 -6.56
CA TYR A 82 3.13 -12.80 -6.61
C TYR A 82 2.55 -12.66 -8.02
N GLY A 83 3.39 -12.88 -9.05
CA GLY A 83 2.96 -12.95 -10.45
C GLY A 83 4.02 -12.47 -11.44
N LYS A 84 3.72 -12.62 -12.74
CA LYS A 84 4.63 -12.34 -13.87
C LYS A 84 4.91 -10.85 -14.11
N LYS A 85 4.39 -9.94 -13.28
CA LYS A 85 4.50 -8.50 -13.49
C LYS A 85 5.92 -8.02 -13.16
N ARG A 86 6.54 -7.32 -14.12
CA ARG A 86 7.77 -6.56 -13.90
C ARG A 86 7.55 -5.45 -12.87
N ARG A 87 8.63 -4.91 -12.30
CA ARG A 87 8.56 -3.73 -11.43
C ARG A 87 7.89 -2.61 -12.20
N THR A 88 6.63 -2.33 -11.88
CA THR A 88 5.89 -1.23 -12.50
C THR A 88 6.74 0.02 -12.32
N GLY A 89 7.02 0.76 -13.40
CA GLY A 89 7.73 2.05 -13.35
C GLY A 89 6.97 3.16 -12.58
N ARG A 90 6.01 2.79 -11.73
CA ARG A 90 5.27 3.67 -10.84
C ARG A 90 6.18 4.12 -9.69
N ASN A 91 5.81 5.25 -9.09
CA ASN A 91 6.52 5.86 -7.98
C ASN A 91 6.78 4.84 -6.85
N PRO A 92 8.01 4.77 -6.30
CA PRO A 92 8.32 3.84 -5.21
C PRO A 92 7.47 4.11 -3.97
N PRO A 93 7.28 3.09 -3.10
CA PRO A 93 6.68 3.27 -1.79
C PRO A 93 7.40 4.37 -1.03
N ARG A 94 6.62 5.15 -0.29
CA ARG A 94 7.14 6.28 0.48
C ARG A 94 8.16 5.80 1.52
N HIS A 95 9.34 6.42 1.57
CA HIS A 95 10.32 6.17 2.61
C HIS A 95 9.92 6.86 3.92
N ARG A 96 9.12 6.15 4.72
CA ARG A 96 8.61 6.62 6.00
C ARG A 96 9.61 6.31 7.12
N VAL A 97 9.99 7.33 7.89
CA VAL A 97 10.94 7.23 9.00
C VAL A 97 10.23 7.52 10.31
N GLU A 98 10.52 6.72 11.33
CA GLU A 98 10.06 7.02 12.68
C GLU A 98 11.08 7.95 13.35
N PRO A 99 10.75 9.22 13.59
CA PRO A 99 11.67 10.15 14.24
C PRO A 99 11.86 9.76 15.72
N LYS A 100 12.96 10.23 16.33
CA LYS A 100 13.27 10.00 17.75
C LYS A 100 12.15 10.48 18.68
N HIS A 101 11.55 11.62 18.34
CA HIS A 101 10.43 12.23 19.04
C HIS A 101 9.25 12.41 18.07
N PRO A 102 8.47 11.35 17.82
CA PRO A 102 7.39 11.42 16.86
C PRO A 102 6.25 12.27 17.37
N LYS A 103 5.80 13.17 16.49
CA LYS A 103 4.57 13.91 16.68
C LYS A 103 3.43 12.92 16.92
N VAL A 104 2.61 13.23 17.91
CA VAL A 104 1.41 12.46 18.23
C VAL A 104 0.23 13.37 17.93
N GLU A 105 -0.71 12.88 17.14
CA GLU A 105 -1.95 13.59 16.82
C GLU A 105 -3.14 12.85 17.40
N ASP A 106 -4.07 13.62 17.94
CA ASP A 106 -5.38 13.15 18.34
C ASP A 106 -6.26 13.02 17.10
N GLY A 107 -5.99 11.98 16.31
CA GLY A 107 -6.81 11.59 15.17
C GLY A 107 -8.08 10.84 15.61
N PRO A 108 -9.07 10.72 14.71
CA PRO A 108 -10.30 9.97 14.99
C PRO A 108 -9.95 8.52 15.32
N ALA A 109 -10.50 8.03 16.43
CA ALA A 109 -10.36 6.64 16.84
C ALA A 109 -11.51 5.82 16.22
N PRO A 110 -11.20 4.65 15.61
CA PRO A 110 -12.22 3.75 15.12
C PRO A 110 -13.09 3.23 16.26
N THR A 111 -14.37 3.02 16.00
CA THR A 111 -15.30 2.31 16.87
C THR A 111 -15.22 0.80 16.62
N GLY A 112 -15.61 -0.02 17.60
CA GLY A 112 -15.77 -1.46 17.41
C GLY A 112 -14.47 -2.28 17.38
N LEU A 113 -13.31 -1.70 17.68
CA LEU A 113 -12.06 -2.47 17.74
C LEU A 113 -11.91 -3.22 19.07
N TRP A 114 -11.05 -4.23 19.04
CA TRP A 114 -10.58 -4.97 20.20
C TRP A 114 -9.83 -4.07 21.20
N ARG A 115 -9.96 -4.37 22.50
CA ARG A 115 -9.38 -3.58 23.58
C ARG A 115 -7.87 -3.35 23.45
N ASN A 116 -7.14 -4.32 22.90
CA ASN A 116 -5.69 -4.22 22.71
C ASN A 116 -5.25 -3.42 21.46
N CYS A 117 -6.19 -2.96 20.62
CA CYS A 117 -5.94 -2.00 19.55
C CYS A 117 -5.75 -0.57 20.09
N TYR A 118 -6.36 -0.26 21.24
CA TYR A 118 -6.28 1.07 21.84
C TYR A 118 -5.10 1.22 22.81
N SER A 119 -4.55 2.43 22.89
CA SER A 119 -3.51 2.80 23.85
C SER A 119 -4.13 3.00 25.23
N ARG A 120 -3.68 2.20 26.22
CA ARG A 120 -4.18 2.29 27.61
C ARG A 120 -4.04 3.71 28.20
N ARG A 121 -2.95 4.41 27.88
CA ARG A 121 -2.73 5.79 28.34
C ARG A 121 -3.73 6.76 27.72
N TRP A 122 -4.09 6.55 26.45
CA TRP A 122 -5.06 7.37 25.75
C TRP A 122 -6.49 7.07 26.27
N LEU A 123 -6.85 5.80 26.45
CA LEU A 123 -8.13 5.44 27.07
C LEU A 123 -8.29 6.05 28.47
N ALA A 124 -7.22 6.06 29.29
CA ALA A 124 -7.24 6.67 30.62
C ALA A 124 -7.42 8.20 30.60
N SER A 125 -7.17 8.86 29.46
CA SER A 125 -7.41 10.30 29.30
C SER A 125 -8.83 10.64 28.82
N LEU A 126 -9.60 9.64 28.39
CA LEU A 126 -10.97 9.83 27.92
C LEU A 126 -11.97 9.83 29.08
N LYS A 127 -13.09 10.49 28.85
CA LYS A 127 -14.23 10.46 29.78
C LYS A 127 -15.01 9.14 29.59
N PRO A 128 -15.72 8.66 30.63
CA PRO A 128 -16.42 7.37 30.55
C PRO A 128 -17.37 7.22 29.35
N TRP A 129 -18.15 8.26 29.04
CA TRP A 129 -19.07 8.23 27.89
C TRP A 129 -18.34 8.21 26.54
N ASP A 130 -17.14 8.79 26.44
CA ASP A 130 -16.34 8.71 25.20
C ASP A 130 -15.79 7.29 25.01
N ILE A 131 -15.46 6.60 26.10
CA ILE A 131 -15.05 5.18 26.07
C ILE A 131 -16.23 4.29 25.65
N GLU A 132 -17.43 4.52 26.20
CA GLU A 132 -18.65 3.78 25.83
C GLU A 132 -18.98 3.93 24.33
N ARG A 133 -18.84 5.15 23.79
CA ARG A 133 -19.05 5.44 22.36
C ARG A 133 -18.10 4.69 21.44
N LEU A 134 -16.92 4.28 21.91
CA LEU A 134 -15.99 3.48 21.11
C LEU A 134 -16.48 2.06 20.87
N GLN A 135 -17.46 1.57 21.63
CA GLN A 135 -17.99 0.20 21.52
C GLN A 135 -16.87 -0.85 21.52
N ILE A 136 -15.92 -0.71 22.44
CA ILE A 136 -14.72 -1.54 22.50
C ILE A 136 -15.12 -3.00 22.71
N VAL A 137 -14.65 -3.88 21.82
CA VAL A 137 -14.83 -5.32 21.97
C VAL A 137 -13.92 -5.80 23.10
N ASP A 138 -14.50 -6.41 24.14
CA ASP A 138 -13.75 -6.97 25.28
C ASP A 138 -13.10 -8.32 24.94
N ALA A 139 -12.25 -8.29 23.91
CA ALA A 139 -11.38 -9.39 23.52
C ALA A 139 -10.08 -8.81 22.98
N ASP A 140 -9.04 -9.63 22.90
CA ASP A 140 -7.75 -9.24 22.34
C ASP A 140 -7.62 -9.73 20.89
N PHE A 141 -7.26 -8.83 19.99
CA PHE A 141 -6.90 -9.18 18.61
C PHE A 141 -5.49 -9.78 18.55
N ASP A 142 -5.31 -10.85 17.77
CA ASP A 142 -4.00 -11.46 17.55
C ASP A 142 -3.19 -10.73 16.47
N PHE A 143 -2.16 -9.99 16.88
CA PHE A 143 -1.26 -9.25 15.99
C PHE A 143 -0.08 -10.07 15.44
N SER A 144 -0.01 -11.38 15.70
CA SER A 144 1.01 -12.23 15.10
C SER A 144 0.86 -12.24 13.57
N LEU A 145 1.94 -12.32 12.81
CA LEU A 145 1.84 -12.51 11.36
C LEU A 145 1.84 -14.01 11.07
N PRO A 146 0.93 -14.54 10.25
CA PRO A 146 1.01 -15.92 9.77
C PRO A 146 2.28 -16.12 8.95
N GLU A 147 2.66 -17.37 8.75
CA GLU A 147 3.72 -17.69 7.80
C GLU A 147 3.31 -17.25 6.39
N ASP A 148 4.29 -16.81 5.60
CA ASP A 148 4.03 -16.49 4.20
C ASP A 148 3.69 -17.79 3.46
N PRO A 149 2.74 -17.78 2.51
CA PRO A 149 2.49 -18.95 1.67
C PRO A 149 3.77 -19.33 0.90
N PRO A 150 3.98 -20.63 0.61
CA PRO A 150 5.10 -21.07 -0.20
C PRO A 150 5.08 -20.32 -1.54
N LYS A 151 6.26 -19.90 -2.01
CA LYS A 151 6.38 -19.32 -3.35
C LYS A 151 5.93 -20.40 -4.32
N HIS A 152 4.91 -20.14 -5.15
CA HIS A 152 4.57 -21.05 -6.24
C HIS A 152 5.84 -21.34 -7.04
N ALA A 153 6.27 -22.60 -7.06
CA ALA A 153 7.49 -23.04 -7.74
C ALA A 153 7.28 -23.17 -9.25
N ASP A 154 6.09 -22.85 -9.75
CA ASP A 154 5.59 -23.33 -11.05
C ASP A 154 5.65 -22.25 -12.15
N ASP A 155 6.71 -21.45 -12.18
CA ASP A 155 7.06 -20.59 -13.33
C ASP A 155 8.54 -20.80 -13.73
N GLU A 156 9.11 -21.97 -13.43
CA GLU A 156 10.26 -22.50 -14.20
C GLU A 156 9.69 -23.26 -15.40
N ASP A 157 10.24 -23.00 -16.58
CA ASP A 157 10.01 -23.66 -17.87
C ASP A 157 8.72 -23.34 -18.65
N SER A 158 8.81 -22.31 -19.49
CA SER A 158 8.24 -22.31 -20.85
C SER A 158 8.98 -21.25 -21.68
N ASP A 159 10.30 -21.38 -21.80
CA ASP A 159 11.03 -20.90 -22.97
C ASP A 159 10.68 -21.87 -24.12
N ASP A 160 9.46 -21.74 -24.66
CA ASP A 160 9.03 -22.49 -25.85
C ASP A 160 9.06 -21.54 -27.06
N GLU A 161 10.12 -21.75 -27.83
CA GLU A 161 10.26 -21.54 -29.26
C GLU A 161 10.00 -20.13 -29.83
N SER A 162 11.12 -19.49 -30.14
CA SER A 162 11.32 -18.60 -31.28
C SER A 162 10.56 -19.11 -32.53
N SER A 163 9.30 -18.70 -32.67
CA SER A 163 8.58 -18.73 -33.94
C SER A 163 9.30 -17.80 -34.92
N SER A 164 10.20 -18.39 -35.69
CA SER A 164 10.68 -17.91 -36.98
C SER A 164 9.51 -17.38 -37.80
N PHE A 165 9.30 -16.06 -37.77
CA PHE A 165 8.34 -15.39 -38.63
C PHE A 165 9.00 -15.27 -40.01
N ASP A 166 8.66 -16.22 -40.85
CA ASP A 166 8.98 -16.31 -42.27
C ASP A 166 8.47 -15.03 -42.96
N ALA A 167 9.41 -14.14 -43.31
CA ALA A 167 9.12 -12.92 -44.05
C ALA A 167 9.27 -13.21 -45.54
N GLU A 168 8.30 -13.89 -46.13
CA GLU A 168 8.09 -13.85 -47.57
C GLU A 168 6.97 -12.87 -47.93
N LEU A 169 7.35 -11.91 -48.76
CA LEU A 169 6.59 -11.29 -49.85
C LEU A 169 5.21 -10.69 -49.53
N LEU A 170 5.10 -9.39 -49.74
CA LEU A 170 4.32 -8.88 -50.89
C LEU A 170 4.75 -7.43 -51.17
N ASP A 171 5.49 -7.27 -52.27
CA ASP A 171 5.51 -6.04 -53.06
C ASP A 171 4.06 -5.67 -53.38
N ASN A 172 3.63 -4.49 -52.95
CA ASN A 172 2.54 -3.77 -53.58
C ASN A 172 3.08 -2.38 -53.90
N ASP A 173 3.59 -2.29 -55.13
CA ASP A 173 3.55 -1.07 -55.93
C ASP A 173 2.07 -0.62 -56.00
N ASP A 174 1.77 0.52 -55.37
CA ASP A 174 0.60 1.32 -55.73
C ASP A 174 1.05 2.77 -55.83
N ASP A 175 1.33 3.14 -57.08
CA ASP A 175 1.33 4.50 -57.58
C ASP A 175 -0.01 5.19 -57.24
N ASP A 176 0.01 6.27 -56.48
CA ASP A 176 -1.04 7.30 -56.54
C ASP A 176 -0.45 8.67 -56.18
N ASP A 177 0.23 9.25 -57.16
CA ASP A 177 0.72 10.63 -57.15
C ASP A 177 -0.45 11.60 -57.39
N GLY A 178 -1.40 11.63 -56.45
CA GLY A 178 -2.50 12.57 -56.42
C GLY A 178 -2.02 13.99 -56.10
N ALA A 179 -1.56 14.70 -57.13
CA ALA A 179 -1.25 16.13 -57.12
C ALA A 179 -2.46 16.95 -56.65
N PHE A 180 -2.43 17.44 -55.41
CA PHE A 180 -3.37 18.47 -54.95
C PHE A 180 -2.72 19.84 -55.09
N MET A 181 -3.14 20.55 -56.14
CA MET A 181 -2.80 21.95 -56.42
C MET A 181 -3.33 22.89 -55.33
N ASP A 182 -2.53 23.92 -55.08
CA ASP A 182 -2.88 25.20 -54.45
C ASP A 182 -4.25 25.75 -54.89
N ASP A 183 -4.99 26.37 -53.96
CA ASP A 183 -5.25 27.80 -54.12
C ASP A 183 -5.63 28.48 -52.80
N ALA A 184 -5.07 29.67 -52.63
CA ALA A 184 -5.27 30.59 -51.54
C ALA A 184 -5.95 31.84 -52.12
N ALA A 185 -7.13 32.21 -51.63
CA ALA A 185 -7.58 33.60 -51.75
C ALA A 185 -8.74 33.93 -50.81
N ALA A 186 -8.47 34.91 -49.95
CA ALA A 186 -9.32 36.00 -49.44
C ALA A 186 -10.61 35.65 -48.66
#